data_AF-A0A925LMB4-F1
#
_entry.id   AF-A0A925LMB4-F1
#
_cell.length_a   1.000
_cell.length_b   1.000
_cell.length_c   1.000
_cell.angle_alpha   90.00
_cell.angle_beta   90.00
_cell.angle_gamma   90.00
#
_symmetry.space_group_name_H-M   'P 1'
#
loop_
_entity.id
_entity.type
_entity.pdbx_description
1 polymer ?
#
loop_
_entity_poly.entity_id
_entity_poly.type
_entity_poly.pdbx_seq_one_letter_code
_entity_poly.pdbx_strand_id
1 'polypeptide(L)'
;MRFLPKANPLYEKISATKVVIPDVLEKLGKGGFTGYLSHSAPGFEACCIFAKGKLLCAVSSEGGRDRSGFEAIALLFDQVFSAGGEINVFRMTPDLAMCAHALVVGTRLFKGDDVRQVDIKGVLARMKGQGLNGAVLFYTAEHYAIMFYKDGLPIGFYHDGADSIESLPDESRKVAALPGARFDVCSTRPLEELLQYDLLQMVNLDKLWESAQSRYAASRQKELLSAGRGVPEVNDKKLLELVADLSEVAGAYLSRAGRDIIERRMEEGGGAALLLDSDKLAHFLTCVEADARTVDSQARIDEMIDLMKSEIAGRLAV
;
A
#
# COMPACT_ATOMS: atom_id res chain seq x y z
N MET A 1 -0.45 9.08 7.24
CA MET A 1 -1.07 10.28 6.66
C MET A 1 -0.07 11.42 6.77
N ARG A 2 0.30 12.04 5.64
CA ARG A 2 1.24 13.17 5.62
C ARG A 2 0.45 14.47 5.49
N PHE A 3 0.60 15.37 6.45
CA PHE A 3 -0.05 16.67 6.45
C PHE A 3 0.77 17.64 5.60
N LEU A 4 0.41 17.78 4.32
CA LEU A 4 1.02 18.77 3.43
C LEU A 4 0.01 19.86 3.08
N PRO A 5 0.43 21.13 3.03
CA PRO A 5 -0.44 22.21 2.60
C PRO A 5 -0.89 22.00 1.15
N LYS A 6 -2.19 22.09 0.88
CA LYS A 6 -2.76 21.89 -0.46
C LYS A 6 -3.03 23.22 -1.18
N ALA A 7 -2.27 24.26 -0.84
CA ALA A 7 -2.47 25.60 -1.39
C ALA A 7 -2.32 25.63 -2.92
N ASN A 8 -3.19 26.38 -3.60
CA ASN A 8 -3.18 26.64 -5.04
C ASN A 8 -3.01 25.37 -5.91
N PRO A 9 -4.04 24.50 -5.98
CA PRO A 9 -4.02 23.37 -6.89
C PRO A 9 -3.85 23.84 -8.34
N LEU A 10 -2.86 23.27 -9.03
CA LEU A 10 -2.60 23.51 -10.45
C LEU A 10 -3.23 22.42 -11.32
N TYR A 11 -3.12 21.17 -10.89
CA TYR A 11 -3.76 20.01 -11.50
C TYR A 11 -4.23 19.07 -10.41
N GLU A 12 -5.44 18.54 -10.52
CA GLU A 12 -6.00 17.64 -9.51
C GLU A 12 -6.69 16.44 -10.16
N LYS A 13 -6.67 15.31 -9.44
CA LYS A 13 -7.35 14.06 -9.78
C LYS A 13 -7.03 13.58 -11.19
N ILE A 14 -5.80 13.83 -11.62
CA ILE A 14 -5.32 13.36 -12.92
C ILE A 14 -5.02 11.88 -12.80
N SER A 15 -5.69 11.05 -13.59
CA SER A 15 -5.42 9.62 -13.59
C SER A 15 -3.96 9.35 -13.98
N ALA A 16 -3.24 8.64 -13.11
CA ALA A 16 -1.81 8.40 -13.28
C ALA A 16 -1.48 7.54 -14.52
N THR A 17 -2.43 6.73 -14.98
CA THR A 17 -2.28 5.89 -16.18
C THR A 17 -2.43 6.66 -17.49
N LYS A 18 -2.92 7.90 -17.45
CA LYS A 18 -3.12 8.76 -18.63
C LYS A 18 -1.94 9.68 -18.92
N VAL A 19 -0.90 9.66 -18.09
CA VAL A 19 0.27 10.54 -18.20
C VAL A 19 1.55 9.75 -18.09
N VAL A 20 2.60 10.25 -18.73
CA VAL A 20 3.97 9.73 -18.56
C VAL A 20 4.61 10.51 -17.43
N ILE A 21 4.77 9.89 -16.26
CA ILE A 21 5.26 10.56 -15.04
C ILE A 21 6.64 11.19 -15.23
N PRO A 22 7.63 10.53 -15.87
CA PRO A 22 8.91 11.16 -16.20
C PRO A 22 8.75 12.51 -16.90
N ASP A 23 7.95 12.57 -17.98
CA ASP A 23 7.70 13.81 -18.72
C ASP A 23 7.09 14.90 -17.84
N VAL A 24 6.19 14.53 -16.92
CA VAL A 24 5.58 15.47 -15.98
C VAL A 24 6.66 16.04 -15.05
N LEU A 25 7.47 15.19 -14.43
CA LEU A 25 8.56 15.61 -13.54
C LEU A 25 9.58 16.49 -14.28
N GLU A 26 9.94 16.14 -15.51
CA GLU A 26 10.83 16.96 -16.35
C GLU A 26 10.22 18.31 -16.72
N LYS A 27 8.93 18.36 -17.08
CA LYS A 27 8.23 19.61 -17.41
C LYS A 27 8.15 20.53 -16.21
N LEU A 28 7.87 19.99 -15.02
CA LEU A 28 7.91 20.76 -13.77
C LEU A 28 9.32 21.30 -13.52
N GLY A 29 10.35 20.49 -13.76
CA GLY A 29 11.74 20.92 -13.63
C GLY A 29 12.13 22.04 -14.59
N LYS A 30 12.00 21.80 -15.89
CA LYS A 30 12.30 22.76 -16.97
C LYS A 30 11.49 24.05 -16.87
N GLY A 31 10.27 23.96 -16.36
CA GLY A 31 9.37 25.11 -16.16
C GLY A 31 9.66 25.95 -14.91
N GLY A 32 10.69 25.64 -14.12
CA GLY A 32 11.01 26.39 -12.90
C GLY A 32 9.97 26.24 -11.78
N PHE A 33 9.25 25.12 -11.75
CA PHE A 33 8.15 24.90 -10.82
C PHE A 33 8.57 24.96 -9.35
N THR A 34 7.68 25.47 -8.49
CA THR A 34 7.83 25.49 -7.03
C THR A 34 6.53 25.01 -6.40
N GLY A 35 6.61 23.97 -5.58
CA GLY A 35 5.45 23.24 -5.07
C GLY A 35 5.73 21.76 -4.95
N TYR A 36 4.69 20.93 -5.05
CA TYR A 36 4.88 19.48 -5.07
C TYR A 36 3.89 18.78 -6.00
N LEU A 37 4.32 17.62 -6.47
CA LEU A 37 3.47 16.61 -7.09
C LEU A 37 3.22 15.53 -6.05
N SER A 38 1.97 15.15 -5.85
CA SER A 38 1.60 13.96 -5.08
C SER A 38 0.93 12.92 -5.95
N HIS A 39 1.21 11.67 -5.64
CA HIS A 39 0.50 10.51 -6.17
C HIS A 39 -0.13 9.73 -5.03
N SER A 40 -1.37 9.28 -5.23
CA SER A 40 -2.11 8.46 -4.27
C SER A 40 -2.76 7.28 -4.97
N ALA A 41 -2.56 6.09 -4.40
CA ALA A 41 -3.20 4.84 -4.79
C ALA A 41 -3.60 4.06 -3.50
N PRO A 42 -4.44 3.02 -3.59
CA PRO A 42 -4.82 2.24 -2.41
C PRO A 42 -3.60 1.72 -1.64
N GLY A 43 -3.43 2.15 -0.39
CA GLY A 43 -2.30 1.73 0.46
C GLY A 43 -0.95 2.38 0.13
N PHE A 44 -0.89 3.30 -0.83
CA PHE A 44 0.35 3.94 -1.30
C PHE A 44 0.19 5.46 -1.47
N GLU A 45 1.16 6.21 -0.97
CA GLU A 45 1.26 7.64 -1.19
C GLU A 45 2.71 8.02 -1.57
N ALA A 46 2.88 8.90 -2.55
CA ALA A 46 4.16 9.47 -2.89
C ALA A 46 4.08 10.99 -3.11
N CYS A 47 5.19 11.68 -2.88
CA CYS A 47 5.33 13.12 -3.04
C CYS A 47 6.72 13.47 -3.60
N CYS A 48 6.74 14.39 -4.55
CA CYS A 48 7.94 14.97 -5.16
C CYS A 48 7.90 16.48 -4.97
N ILE A 49 8.83 17.04 -4.18
CA ILE A 49 8.86 18.47 -3.83
C ILE A 49 9.87 19.21 -4.70
N PHE A 50 9.41 20.29 -5.32
CA PHE A 50 10.17 21.13 -6.22
C PHE A 50 10.36 22.54 -5.67
N ALA A 51 11.53 23.11 -5.93
CA ALA A 51 11.79 24.53 -5.75
C ALA A 51 12.59 25.08 -6.93
N LYS A 52 12.04 26.11 -7.59
CA LYS A 52 12.64 26.77 -8.76
C LYS A 52 13.10 25.77 -9.85
N GLY A 53 12.31 24.72 -10.08
CA GLY A 53 12.59 23.68 -11.07
C GLY A 53 13.54 22.57 -10.61
N LYS A 54 14.13 22.67 -9.42
CA LYS A 54 14.93 21.57 -8.85
C LYS A 54 14.04 20.62 -8.06
N LEU A 55 14.22 19.32 -8.25
CA LEU A 55 13.55 18.31 -7.42
C LEU A 55 14.37 18.11 -6.14
N LEU A 56 13.90 18.71 -5.05
CA LEU A 56 14.59 18.72 -3.76
C LEU A 56 14.52 17.36 -3.08
N CYS A 57 13.34 16.76 -3.06
CA CYS A 57 13.14 15.44 -2.48
C CYS A 57 12.00 14.69 -3.15
N ALA A 58 12.11 13.37 -3.10
CA ALA A 58 11.04 12.45 -3.42
C ALA A 58 10.88 11.49 -2.25
N VAL A 59 9.64 11.18 -1.91
CA VAL A 59 9.29 10.26 -0.82
C VAL A 59 8.09 9.42 -1.20
N SER A 60 8.05 8.19 -0.71
CA SER A 60 6.88 7.33 -0.80
C SER A 60 6.64 6.61 0.51
N SER A 61 5.42 6.13 0.70
CA SER A 61 4.98 5.35 1.86
C SER A 61 4.06 4.24 1.37
N GLU A 62 4.44 2.99 1.66
CA GLU A 62 3.64 1.80 1.40
C GLU A 62 3.60 0.93 2.66
N GLY A 63 2.41 0.56 3.15
CA GLY A 63 2.31 -0.34 4.32
C GLY A 63 3.07 0.15 5.56
N GLY A 64 3.16 1.47 5.76
CA GLY A 64 3.91 2.09 6.86
C GLY A 64 5.44 2.13 6.69
N ARG A 65 5.96 1.71 5.53
CA ARG A 65 7.39 1.82 5.19
C ARG A 65 7.63 3.04 4.32
N ASP A 66 8.37 4.01 4.87
CA ASP A 66 8.81 5.18 4.12
C ASP A 66 10.05 4.87 3.28
N ARG A 67 10.12 5.49 2.11
CA ARG A 67 11.26 5.47 1.18
C ARG A 67 11.53 6.89 0.70
N SER A 68 12.77 7.17 0.29
CA SER A 68 13.18 8.50 -0.16
C SER A 68 14.12 8.45 -1.37
N GLY A 69 14.24 9.59 -2.05
CA GLY A 69 15.14 9.76 -3.20
C GLY A 69 14.79 8.80 -4.35
N PHE A 70 15.81 8.16 -4.91
CA PHE A 70 15.69 7.23 -6.04
C PHE A 70 14.71 6.08 -5.76
N GLU A 71 14.75 5.49 -4.56
CA GLU A 71 13.87 4.37 -4.19
C GLU A 71 12.40 4.80 -4.18
N ALA A 72 12.12 6.03 -3.71
CA ALA A 72 10.77 6.57 -3.73
C ALA A 72 10.24 6.80 -5.14
N ILE A 73 11.08 7.30 -6.05
CA ILE A 73 10.72 7.52 -7.47
C ILE A 73 10.48 6.18 -8.17
N ALA A 74 11.36 5.20 -7.95
CA ALA A 74 11.21 3.86 -8.51
C ALA A 74 9.88 3.21 -8.08
N LEU A 75 9.57 3.27 -6.77
CA LEU A 75 8.30 2.75 -6.25
C LEU A 75 7.09 3.52 -6.76
N LEU A 76 7.16 4.84 -6.88
CA LEU A 76 6.11 5.62 -7.52
C LEU A 76 5.80 5.09 -8.92
N PHE A 77 6.83 4.84 -9.73
CA PHE A 77 6.63 4.33 -11.09
C PHE A 77 6.03 2.93 -11.11
N ASP A 78 6.51 2.03 -10.25
CA ASP A 78 5.93 0.69 -10.11
C ASP A 78 4.43 0.75 -9.77
N GLN A 79 4.05 1.64 -8.84
CA GLN A 79 2.67 1.80 -8.37
C GLN A 79 1.73 2.41 -9.41
N VAL A 80 2.25 3.29 -10.27
CA VAL A 80 1.47 3.85 -11.39
C VAL A 80 1.05 2.75 -12.36
N PHE A 81 1.90 1.73 -12.59
CA PHE A 81 1.55 0.60 -13.44
C PHE A 81 0.69 -0.45 -12.75
N SER A 82 0.98 -0.79 -11.48
CA SER A 82 0.29 -1.87 -10.77
C SER A 82 -1.09 -1.46 -10.24
N ALA A 83 -1.21 -0.27 -9.66
CA ALA A 83 -2.40 0.20 -8.96
C ALA A 83 -3.03 1.44 -9.60
N GLY A 84 -2.34 2.09 -10.56
CA GLY A 84 -2.81 3.33 -11.17
C GLY A 84 -2.78 4.48 -10.17
N GLY A 85 -3.95 5.00 -9.81
CA GLY A 85 -4.09 6.09 -8.85
C GLY A 85 -4.23 7.47 -9.49
N GLU A 86 -4.10 8.49 -8.63
CA GLU A 86 -4.34 9.88 -8.96
C GLU A 86 -3.10 10.73 -8.71
N ILE A 87 -2.92 11.75 -9.54
CA ILE A 87 -1.87 12.75 -9.41
C ILE A 87 -2.52 14.09 -9.14
N ASN A 88 -1.93 14.80 -8.18
CA ASN A 88 -2.25 16.17 -7.85
C ASN A 88 -0.96 16.99 -7.85
N VAL A 89 -1.02 18.23 -8.31
CA VAL A 89 0.10 19.17 -8.36
C VAL A 89 -0.34 20.46 -7.72
N PHE A 90 0.35 20.88 -6.66
CA PHE A 90 0.03 22.06 -5.87
C PHE A 90 1.17 23.07 -5.98
N ARG A 91 0.84 24.31 -6.38
CA ARG A 91 1.81 25.38 -6.52
C ARG A 91 2.01 26.10 -5.20
N MET A 92 3.27 26.40 -4.88
CA MET A 92 3.63 27.03 -3.60
C MET A 92 4.56 28.22 -3.78
N THR A 93 4.60 29.07 -2.76
CA THR A 93 5.73 30.01 -2.59
C THR A 93 6.99 29.22 -2.20
N PRO A 94 8.21 29.78 -2.43
CA PRO A 94 9.46 29.12 -2.04
C PRO A 94 9.52 28.76 -0.55
N ASP A 95 9.06 29.66 0.32
CA ASP A 95 9.08 29.41 1.77
C ASP A 95 8.07 28.29 2.15
N LEU A 96 6.92 28.19 1.49
CA LEU A 96 5.96 27.11 1.73
C LEU A 96 6.48 25.75 1.24
N ALA A 97 7.18 25.73 0.10
CA ALA A 97 7.82 24.51 -0.40
C ALA A 97 8.90 23.99 0.58
N MET A 98 9.65 24.90 1.23
CA MET A 98 10.59 24.55 2.30
C MET A 98 9.91 23.93 3.51
N CYS A 99 8.75 24.47 3.87
CA CYS A 99 7.98 23.94 4.98
C CYS A 99 7.38 22.57 4.66
N ALA A 100 6.85 22.37 3.45
CA ALA A 100 6.45 21.07 2.96
C ALA A 100 7.62 20.08 3.02
N HIS A 101 8.81 20.49 2.56
CA HIS A 101 10.02 19.67 2.67
C HIS A 101 10.36 19.32 4.12
N ALA A 102 10.29 20.27 5.06
CA ALA A 102 10.51 20.03 6.48
C ALA A 102 9.53 19.00 7.06
N LEU A 103 8.25 19.06 6.68
CA LEU A 103 7.23 18.12 7.14
C LEU A 103 7.49 16.69 6.66
N VAL A 104 8.11 16.55 5.48
CA VAL A 104 8.38 15.26 4.86
C VAL A 104 9.70 14.64 5.31
N VAL A 105 10.80 15.39 5.19
CA VAL A 105 12.17 14.86 5.39
C VAL A 105 12.95 15.64 6.46
N GLY A 106 12.32 16.63 7.11
CA GLY A 106 12.97 17.37 8.18
C GLY A 106 13.28 16.50 9.39
N THR A 107 14.28 16.93 10.16
CA THR A 107 14.64 16.29 11.42
C THR A 107 13.53 16.57 12.43
N ARG A 108 12.82 15.51 12.85
CA ARG A 108 11.79 15.58 13.88
C ARG A 108 12.44 15.84 15.24
N LEU A 109 12.10 16.97 15.84
CA LEU A 109 12.51 17.33 17.20
C LEU A 109 11.51 16.80 18.24
N PHE A 110 10.24 16.72 17.85
CA PHE A 110 9.12 16.18 18.64
C PHE A 110 8.23 15.35 17.70
N LYS A 111 7.64 14.26 18.22
CA LYS A 111 6.85 13.33 17.40
C LYS A 111 5.64 12.77 18.14
N GLY A 112 4.49 13.36 17.88
CA GLY A 112 3.17 12.88 18.26
C GLY A 112 2.90 12.99 19.74
N ASP A 113 3.59 13.91 20.41
CA ASP A 113 3.47 14.19 21.84
C ASP A 113 2.12 14.86 22.13
N ASP A 114 1.52 14.56 23.27
CA ASP A 114 0.30 15.24 23.71
C ASP A 114 0.61 16.71 23.99
N VAL A 115 -0.10 17.63 23.33
CA VAL A 115 0.10 19.07 23.48
C VAL A 115 0.04 19.50 24.95
N ARG A 116 -0.78 18.84 25.78
CA ARG A 116 -0.97 19.17 27.20
C ARG A 116 0.21 18.76 28.08
N GLN A 117 1.07 17.87 27.59
CA GLN A 117 2.25 17.37 28.30
C GLN A 117 3.55 18.07 27.89
N VAL A 118 3.50 18.94 26.88
CA VAL A 118 4.68 19.64 26.34
C VAL A 118 4.66 21.11 26.75
N ASP A 119 5.82 21.63 27.18
CA ASP A 119 6.01 23.08 27.31
C ASP A 119 6.14 23.73 25.92
N ILE A 120 5.00 23.99 25.29
CA ILE A 120 4.94 24.62 23.96
C ILE A 120 5.66 25.97 23.96
N LYS A 121 5.55 26.77 25.04
CA LYS A 121 6.22 28.07 25.13
C LYS A 121 7.74 27.90 25.10
N GLY A 122 8.27 26.94 25.84
CA GLY A 122 9.68 26.58 25.82
C GLY A 122 10.14 26.10 24.44
N VAL A 123 9.35 25.28 23.76
CA VAL A 123 9.67 24.82 22.39
C VAL A 123 9.71 25.98 21.40
N LEU A 124 8.71 26.87 21.41
CA LEU A 124 8.69 28.04 20.53
C LEU A 124 9.83 29.02 20.85
N ALA A 125 10.17 29.19 22.13
CA ALA A 125 11.32 29.98 22.55
C ALA A 125 12.65 29.39 22.05
N ARG A 126 12.78 28.05 22.06
CA ARG A 126 13.94 27.35 21.49
C ARG A 126 14.02 27.53 19.98
N MET A 127 12.91 27.40 19.25
CA MET A 127 12.85 27.66 17.80
C MET A 127 13.40 29.04 17.48
N LYS A 128 12.98 30.07 18.24
CA LYS A 128 13.45 31.45 18.12
C LYS A 128 14.92 31.61 18.50
N GLY A 129 15.33 31.11 19.67
CA GLY A 129 16.69 31.30 20.19
C GLY A 129 17.77 30.61 19.36
N GLN A 130 17.42 29.51 18.66
CA GLN A 130 18.33 28.77 17.79
C GLN A 130 18.22 29.17 16.31
N GLY A 131 17.31 30.10 15.95
CA GLY A 131 17.12 30.51 14.56
C GLY A 131 16.66 29.38 13.64
N LEU A 132 15.81 28.47 14.12
CA LEU A 132 15.46 27.26 13.36
C LEU A 132 14.50 27.55 12.20
N ASN A 133 14.74 26.87 11.08
CA ASN A 133 13.82 26.76 9.94
C ASN A 133 12.97 25.49 10.10
N GLY A 134 11.69 25.54 9.74
CA GLY A 134 10.85 24.34 9.72
C GLY A 134 9.38 24.59 10.01
N ALA A 135 8.74 23.62 10.68
CA ALA A 135 7.30 23.64 10.93
C ALA A 135 6.97 23.08 12.31
N VAL A 136 5.98 23.71 12.95
CA VAL A 136 5.31 23.20 14.14
C VAL A 136 3.91 22.78 13.72
N LEU A 137 3.56 21.52 13.92
CA LEU A 137 2.29 20.94 13.51
C LEU A 137 1.47 20.58 14.77
N PHE A 138 0.24 21.06 14.81
CA PHE A 138 -0.80 20.65 15.74
C PHE A 138 -1.84 19.85 14.98
N TYR A 139 -2.25 18.71 15.51
CA TYR A 139 -3.22 17.87 14.81
C TYR A 139 -4.04 16.99 15.73
N THR A 140 -5.26 16.67 15.31
CA THR A 140 -6.12 15.61 15.82
C THR A 140 -6.35 14.58 14.72
N ALA A 141 -7.31 13.68 14.89
CA ALA A 141 -7.74 12.79 13.81
C ALA A 141 -8.42 13.54 12.64
N GLU A 142 -9.03 14.69 12.92
CA GLU A 142 -9.90 15.40 11.97
C GLU A 142 -9.30 16.74 11.52
N HIS A 143 -8.56 17.41 12.39
CA HIS A 143 -8.06 18.76 12.16
C HIS A 143 -6.55 18.84 12.23
N TYR A 144 -5.96 19.73 11.45
CA TYR A 144 -4.55 20.06 11.59
C TYR A 144 -4.27 21.53 11.30
N ALA A 145 -3.24 22.05 11.96
CA ALA A 145 -2.71 23.38 11.75
C ALA A 145 -1.19 23.38 11.85
N ILE A 146 -0.55 24.23 11.05
CA ILE A 146 0.88 24.29 10.87
C ILE A 146 1.34 25.74 11.05
N MET A 147 2.30 25.95 11.94
CA MET A 147 3.05 27.21 12.06
C MET A 147 4.39 27.04 11.36
N PHE A 148 4.69 27.89 10.39
CA PHE A 148 5.93 27.85 9.62
C PHE A 148 6.97 28.79 10.21
N TYR A 149 8.23 28.33 10.26
CA TYR A 149 9.34 29.07 10.84
C TYR A 149 10.48 29.27 9.83
N LYS A 150 11.02 30.49 9.81
CA LYS A 150 12.25 30.85 9.13
C LYS A 150 13.14 31.68 10.06
N ASP A 151 14.39 31.29 10.20
CA ASP A 151 15.37 31.93 11.09
C ASP A 151 14.82 32.14 12.51
N GLY A 152 14.04 31.17 13.00
CA GLY A 152 13.41 31.19 14.32
C GLY A 152 12.18 32.10 14.46
N LEU A 153 11.75 32.76 13.38
CA LEU A 153 10.56 33.60 13.35
C LEU A 153 9.39 32.90 12.64
N PRO A 154 8.16 33.02 13.17
CA PRO A 154 7.00 32.54 12.46
C PRO A 154 6.78 33.37 11.18
N ILE A 155 6.72 32.70 10.04
CA ILE A 155 6.48 33.33 8.72
C ILE A 155 5.05 33.14 8.23
N GLY A 156 4.25 32.31 8.90
CA GLY A 156 2.84 32.17 8.62
C GLY A 156 2.21 30.91 9.20
N PHE A 157 0.90 30.82 9.02
CA PHE A 157 0.02 29.81 9.60
C PHE A 157 -0.80 29.15 8.50
N TYR A 158 -1.01 27.85 8.59
CA TYR A 158 -1.86 27.11 7.66
C TYR A 158 -2.71 26.13 8.44
N HIS A 159 -3.92 25.86 7.98
CA HIS A 159 -4.77 24.82 8.55
C HIS A 159 -5.54 24.11 7.44
N ASP A 160 -6.14 22.98 7.78
CA ASP A 160 -6.91 22.12 6.88
C ASP A 160 -8.02 22.81 6.07
N GLY A 161 -8.61 23.87 6.61
CA GLY A 161 -9.60 24.73 5.95
C GLY A 161 -9.04 25.96 5.23
N ALA A 162 -7.72 26.16 5.21
CA ALA A 162 -7.11 27.35 4.63
C ALA A 162 -6.79 27.18 3.14
N ASP A 163 -7.18 28.18 2.35
CA ASP A 163 -6.80 28.27 0.93
C ASP A 163 -5.38 28.82 0.73
N SER A 164 -4.84 29.51 1.74
CA SER A 164 -3.53 30.17 1.69
C SER A 164 -2.86 30.26 3.07
N ILE A 165 -1.62 30.76 3.11
CA ILE A 165 -0.94 31.03 4.38
C ILE A 165 -1.52 32.29 5.02
N GLU A 166 -1.92 32.18 6.27
CA GLU A 166 -2.42 33.26 7.08
C GLU A 166 -1.31 33.90 7.92
N SER A 167 -1.49 35.16 8.28
CA SER A 167 -0.56 35.90 9.15
C SER A 167 -0.90 35.78 10.64
N LEU A 168 -2.09 35.25 10.98
CA LEU A 168 -2.58 35.16 12.35
C LEU A 168 -2.65 33.68 12.82
N PRO A 169 -2.29 33.39 14.08
CA PRO A 169 -2.24 32.02 14.60
C PRO A 169 -3.57 31.51 15.15
N ASP A 170 -4.69 32.18 14.92
CA ASP A 170 -5.92 31.95 15.70
C ASP A 170 -6.50 30.56 15.48
N GLU A 171 -6.57 30.08 14.23
CA GLU A 171 -6.98 28.70 13.94
C GLU A 171 -5.97 27.66 14.45
N SER A 172 -4.67 27.96 14.37
CA SER A 172 -3.64 27.09 14.94
C SER A 172 -3.81 26.91 16.46
N ARG A 173 -4.17 27.98 17.17
CA ARG A 173 -4.47 27.94 18.60
C ARG A 173 -5.72 27.15 18.91
N LYS A 174 -6.76 27.23 18.07
CA LYS A 174 -7.98 26.42 18.22
C LYS A 174 -7.67 24.93 18.09
N VAL A 175 -6.93 24.51 17.06
CA VAL A 175 -6.54 23.10 16.87
C VAL A 175 -5.71 22.60 18.04
N ALA A 176 -4.73 23.39 18.51
CA ALA A 176 -3.90 23.01 19.66
C ALA A 176 -4.70 22.86 20.98
N ALA A 177 -5.84 23.55 21.11
CA ALA A 177 -6.71 23.48 22.29
C ALA A 177 -7.67 22.28 22.27
N LEU A 178 -7.81 21.58 21.14
CA LEU A 178 -8.72 20.44 21.01
C LEU A 178 -8.33 19.27 21.93
N PRO A 179 -9.30 18.51 22.46
CA PRO A 179 -9.02 17.28 23.18
C PRO A 179 -8.23 16.29 22.32
N GLY A 180 -7.16 15.72 22.88
CA GLY A 180 -6.31 14.76 22.19
C GLY A 180 -5.43 15.36 21.08
N ALA A 181 -5.29 16.69 21.03
CA ALA A 181 -4.37 17.35 20.12
C ALA A 181 -2.93 16.88 20.36
N ARG A 182 -2.27 16.56 19.26
CA ARG A 182 -0.88 16.13 19.21
C ARG A 182 0.00 17.19 18.58
N PHE A 183 1.29 17.05 18.87
CA PHE A 183 2.32 18.02 18.55
C PHE A 183 3.49 17.35 17.84
N ASP A 184 3.87 17.92 16.70
CA ASP A 184 5.07 17.59 15.95
C ASP A 184 5.90 18.86 15.72
N VAL A 185 7.21 18.73 15.77
CA VAL A 185 8.13 19.79 15.32
C VAL A 185 9.15 19.19 14.40
N CYS A 186 9.24 19.76 13.20
CA CYS A 186 10.23 19.41 12.22
C CYS A 186 11.15 20.60 11.97
N SER A 187 12.45 20.35 11.96
CA SER A 187 13.45 21.33 11.55
C SER A 187 14.06 20.96 10.20
N THR A 188 14.48 21.95 9.43
CA THR A 188 15.13 21.75 8.13
C THR A 188 16.31 22.70 7.95
N ARG A 189 17.19 22.38 7.00
CA ARG A 189 18.28 23.27 6.59
C ARG A 189 17.74 24.44 5.77
N PRO A 190 18.44 25.58 5.67
CA PRO A 190 18.05 26.68 4.79
C PRO A 190 17.88 26.25 3.32
N LEU A 191 17.05 26.97 2.56
CA LEU A 191 16.74 26.65 1.16
C LEU A 191 17.99 26.64 0.28
N GLU A 192 18.91 27.55 0.54
CA GLU A 192 20.16 27.73 -0.20
C GLU A 192 21.05 26.49 -0.12
N GLU A 193 21.07 25.81 1.03
CA GLU A 193 21.79 24.55 1.22
C GLU A 193 21.08 23.37 0.56
N LEU A 194 19.75 23.35 0.59
CA LEU A 194 18.97 22.28 -0.04
C LEU A 194 18.99 22.34 -1.56
N LEU A 195 19.04 23.55 -2.13
CA LEU A 195 19.16 23.78 -3.58
C LEU A 195 20.48 23.29 -4.17
N GLN A 196 21.44 22.84 -3.35
CA GLN A 196 22.68 22.23 -3.84
C GLN A 196 22.41 20.88 -4.53
N TYR A 197 21.32 20.21 -4.20
CA TYR A 197 20.94 18.93 -4.76
C TYR A 197 19.74 19.07 -5.70
N ASP A 198 19.79 18.38 -6.83
CA ASP A 198 18.68 18.27 -7.76
C ASP A 198 18.55 16.81 -8.19
N LEU A 199 17.55 16.12 -7.63
CA LEU A 199 17.34 14.71 -7.91
C LEU A 199 17.05 14.45 -9.40
N LEU A 200 16.49 15.43 -10.13
CA LEU A 200 16.29 15.28 -11.58
C LEU A 200 17.60 15.13 -12.35
N GLN A 201 18.68 15.74 -11.86
CA GLN A 201 20.00 15.63 -12.49
C GLN A 201 20.76 14.37 -12.06
N MET A 202 20.38 13.79 -10.93
CA MET A 202 21.04 12.62 -10.35
C MET A 202 20.40 11.29 -10.76
N VAL A 203 19.17 11.33 -11.27
CA VAL A 203 18.36 10.14 -11.59
C VAL A 203 18.02 10.12 -13.07
N ASN A 204 18.25 8.98 -13.72
CA ASN A 204 17.74 8.73 -15.06
C ASN A 204 16.28 8.25 -14.96
N LEU A 205 15.34 9.18 -15.11
CA LEU A 205 13.90 8.92 -15.00
C LEU A 205 13.41 7.94 -16.07
N ASP A 206 13.90 8.07 -17.30
CA ASP A 206 13.51 7.20 -18.42
C ASP A 206 13.86 5.74 -18.13
N LYS A 207 15.11 5.50 -17.71
CA LYS A 207 15.57 4.14 -17.35
C LYS A 207 14.78 3.56 -16.19
N LEU A 208 14.44 4.37 -15.19
CA LEU A 208 13.59 3.94 -14.07
C LEU A 208 12.20 3.55 -14.54
N TRP A 209 11.62 4.34 -15.43
CA TRP A 209 10.28 4.13 -15.97
C TRP A 209 10.22 2.90 -16.87
N GLU A 210 11.17 2.74 -17.78
CA GLU A 210 11.34 1.54 -18.62
C GLU A 210 11.50 0.28 -17.76
N SER A 211 12.27 0.37 -16.68
CA SER A 211 12.46 -0.75 -15.75
C SER A 211 11.17 -1.11 -15.02
N ALA A 212 10.39 -0.12 -14.58
CA ALA A 212 9.09 -0.32 -13.95
C ALA A 212 8.08 -0.95 -14.92
N GLN A 213 8.01 -0.43 -16.16
CA GLN A 213 7.17 -0.99 -17.21
C GLN A 213 7.55 -2.44 -17.53
N SER A 214 8.85 -2.74 -17.61
CA SER A 214 9.35 -4.10 -17.88
C SER A 214 9.01 -5.05 -16.74
N ARG A 215 9.17 -4.62 -15.47
CA ARG A 215 8.76 -5.40 -14.30
C ARG A 215 7.26 -5.69 -14.31
N TYR A 216 6.45 -4.67 -14.58
CA TYR A 216 5.00 -4.81 -14.67
C TYR A 216 4.59 -5.76 -15.81
N ALA A 217 5.17 -5.61 -17.00
CA ALA A 217 4.90 -6.49 -18.14
C ALA A 217 5.28 -7.95 -17.84
N ALA A 218 6.43 -8.19 -17.20
CA ALA A 218 6.85 -9.52 -16.78
C ALA A 218 5.92 -10.12 -15.71
N SER A 219 5.51 -9.34 -14.72
CA SER A 219 4.53 -9.76 -13.70
C SER A 219 3.18 -10.07 -14.33
N ARG A 220 2.70 -9.22 -15.24
CA ARG A 220 1.43 -9.42 -15.96
C ARG A 220 1.49 -10.62 -16.89
N GLN A 221 2.62 -10.85 -17.56
CA GLN A 221 2.82 -12.04 -18.39
C GLN A 221 2.83 -13.30 -17.51
N LYS A 222 3.48 -13.25 -16.34
CA LYS A 222 3.45 -14.35 -15.36
C LYS A 222 2.03 -14.58 -14.85
N GLU A 223 1.29 -13.53 -14.54
CA GLU A 223 -0.13 -13.59 -14.15
C GLU A 223 -1.01 -14.15 -15.26
N LEU A 224 -0.79 -13.77 -16.52
CA LEU A 224 -1.50 -14.29 -17.68
C LEU A 224 -1.12 -15.74 -17.99
N LEU A 225 0.13 -16.14 -17.76
CA LEU A 225 0.56 -17.53 -17.86
C LEU A 225 -0.01 -18.37 -16.71
N SER A 226 -0.19 -17.81 -15.51
CA SER A 226 -0.89 -18.45 -14.40
C SER A 226 -2.42 -18.41 -14.54
N ALA A 227 -2.99 -17.39 -15.18
CA ALA A 227 -4.42 -17.25 -15.42
C ALA A 227 -4.89 -17.99 -16.67
N GLY A 228 -4.00 -18.16 -17.66
CA GLY A 228 -4.14 -19.11 -18.77
C GLY A 228 -3.92 -20.57 -18.33
N ARG A 229 -3.34 -20.77 -17.15
CA ARG A 229 -3.50 -21.98 -16.33
C ARG A 229 -4.62 -21.81 -15.32
N GLY A 230 -5.77 -21.31 -15.77
CA GLY A 230 -7.02 -21.29 -15.02
C GLY A 230 -7.56 -22.70 -14.78
N VAL A 231 -6.83 -23.48 -14.00
CA VAL A 231 -7.29 -24.63 -13.21
C VAL A 231 -6.65 -24.40 -11.82
N PRO A 232 -7.41 -24.52 -10.73
CA PRO A 232 -7.11 -23.83 -9.48
C PRO A 232 -5.96 -24.49 -8.72
N GLU A 233 -4.72 -24.05 -8.89
CA GLU A 233 -3.54 -24.66 -8.21
C GLU A 233 -3.63 -24.64 -6.67
N VAL A 234 -4.40 -23.72 -6.07
CA VAL A 234 -4.64 -23.70 -4.61
C VAL A 234 -5.75 -24.68 -4.19
N ASN A 235 -6.66 -25.06 -5.09
CA ASN A 235 -7.70 -26.05 -4.84
C ASN A 235 -7.20 -27.47 -5.20
N ASP A 236 -6.40 -27.63 -6.26
CA ASP A 236 -5.86 -28.92 -6.69
C ASP A 236 -4.99 -29.57 -5.62
N LYS A 237 -4.14 -28.80 -4.93
CA LYS A 237 -3.33 -29.39 -3.85
C LYS A 237 -4.21 -29.88 -2.68
N LYS A 238 -5.21 -29.11 -2.28
CA LYS A 238 -6.15 -29.50 -1.21
C LYS A 238 -7.04 -30.68 -1.64
N LEU A 239 -7.46 -30.71 -2.90
CA LEU A 239 -8.24 -31.79 -3.48
C LEU A 239 -7.41 -33.07 -3.60
N LEU A 240 -6.14 -32.98 -4.00
CA LEU A 240 -5.22 -34.13 -4.04
C LEU A 240 -4.95 -34.66 -2.62
N GLU A 241 -4.79 -33.78 -1.63
CA GLU A 241 -4.68 -34.18 -0.22
C GLU A 241 -5.97 -34.88 0.24
N LEU A 242 -7.15 -34.32 -0.04
CA LEU A 242 -8.43 -34.95 0.29
C LEU A 242 -8.60 -36.31 -0.41
N VAL A 243 -8.22 -36.47 -1.68
CA VAL A 243 -8.26 -37.76 -2.38
C VAL A 243 -7.33 -38.79 -1.74
N ALA A 244 -6.14 -38.36 -1.28
CA ALA A 244 -5.23 -39.23 -0.55
C ALA A 244 -5.84 -39.69 0.79
N ASP A 245 -6.50 -38.80 1.52
CA ASP A 245 -7.18 -39.16 2.77
C ASP A 245 -8.36 -40.09 2.55
N LEU A 246 -9.17 -39.86 1.51
CA LEU A 246 -10.24 -40.78 1.12
C LEU A 246 -9.70 -42.17 0.76
N SER A 247 -8.55 -42.22 0.10
CA SER A 247 -7.85 -43.47 -0.22
C SER A 247 -7.35 -44.17 1.04
N GLU A 248 -6.84 -43.43 2.03
CA GLU A 248 -6.44 -44.00 3.32
C GLU A 248 -7.62 -44.48 4.16
N VAL A 249 -8.74 -43.75 4.17
CA VAL A 249 -9.99 -44.19 4.80
C VAL A 249 -10.47 -45.49 4.16
N ALA A 250 -10.54 -45.57 2.83
CA ALA A 250 -10.89 -46.81 2.13
C ALA A 250 -9.90 -47.94 2.43
N GLY A 251 -8.60 -47.61 2.48
CA GLY A 251 -7.52 -48.53 2.79
C GLY A 251 -7.59 -49.13 4.18
N ALA A 252 -8.07 -48.37 5.18
CA ALA A 252 -8.23 -48.87 6.54
C ALA A 252 -9.34 -49.93 6.66
N TYR A 253 -10.35 -49.89 5.80
CA TYR A 253 -11.50 -50.80 5.84
C TYR A 253 -11.37 -51.98 4.86
N LEU A 254 -10.79 -51.74 3.67
CA LEU A 254 -10.72 -52.71 2.58
C LEU A 254 -9.29 -52.98 2.08
N SER A 255 -8.28 -52.54 2.83
CA SER A 255 -6.86 -52.71 2.47
C SER A 255 -6.58 -52.16 1.06
N ARG A 256 -5.76 -52.85 0.27
CA ARG A 256 -5.42 -52.43 -1.10
C ARG A 256 -6.66 -52.26 -1.99
N ALA A 257 -7.65 -53.14 -1.86
CA ALA A 257 -8.86 -53.09 -2.68
C ALA A 257 -9.67 -51.79 -2.43
N GLY A 258 -9.63 -51.25 -1.21
CA GLY A 258 -10.25 -49.95 -0.92
C GLY A 258 -9.60 -48.79 -1.67
N ARG A 259 -8.26 -48.75 -1.69
CA ARG A 259 -7.51 -47.73 -2.44
C ARG A 259 -7.78 -47.83 -3.94
N ASP A 260 -7.78 -49.05 -4.49
CA ASP A 260 -8.04 -49.31 -5.91
C ASP A 260 -9.46 -48.87 -6.33
N ILE A 261 -10.46 -48.98 -5.43
CA ILE A 261 -11.82 -48.47 -5.67
C ILE A 261 -11.81 -46.94 -5.80
N ILE A 262 -11.14 -46.23 -4.89
CA ILE A 262 -11.08 -44.77 -4.90
C ILE A 262 -10.37 -44.27 -6.16
N GLU A 263 -9.22 -44.85 -6.50
CA GLU A 263 -8.45 -44.50 -7.69
C GLU A 263 -9.30 -44.66 -8.97
N ARG A 264 -9.90 -45.83 -9.17
CA ARG A 264 -10.75 -46.10 -10.34
C ARG A 264 -11.96 -45.16 -10.42
N ARG A 265 -12.65 -44.92 -9.30
CA ARG A 265 -13.83 -44.04 -9.29
C ARG A 265 -13.46 -42.57 -9.49
N MET A 266 -12.28 -42.15 -9.07
CA MET A 266 -11.74 -40.84 -9.38
C MET A 266 -11.41 -40.70 -10.87
N GLU A 267 -10.81 -41.71 -11.49
CA GLU A 267 -10.52 -41.71 -12.94
C GLU A 267 -11.80 -41.67 -13.78
N GLU A 268 -12.80 -42.50 -13.46
CA GLU A 268 -14.09 -42.54 -14.16
C GLU A 268 -14.91 -41.25 -13.99
N GLY A 269 -14.78 -40.57 -12.85
CA GLY A 269 -15.52 -39.36 -12.52
C GLY A 269 -14.89 -38.04 -12.98
N GLY A 270 -13.76 -38.08 -13.68
CA GLY A 270 -13.08 -36.89 -14.20
C GLY A 270 -12.09 -36.23 -13.23
N GLY A 271 -11.56 -37.00 -12.27
CA GLY A 271 -10.52 -36.58 -11.33
C GLY A 271 -11.05 -35.86 -10.08
N ALA A 272 -10.12 -35.35 -9.26
CA ALA A 272 -10.42 -34.76 -7.95
C ALA A 272 -11.43 -33.60 -7.98
N ALA A 273 -11.58 -32.93 -9.12
CA ALA A 273 -12.57 -31.87 -9.33
C ALA A 273 -14.03 -32.34 -9.20
N LEU A 274 -14.31 -33.66 -9.30
CA LEU A 274 -15.65 -34.22 -9.09
C LEU A 274 -16.19 -33.97 -7.68
N LEU A 275 -15.30 -33.80 -6.69
CA LEU A 275 -15.67 -33.58 -5.28
C LEU A 275 -16.27 -32.19 -5.03
N LEU A 276 -16.12 -31.26 -5.97
CA LEU A 276 -16.66 -29.89 -5.88
C LEU A 276 -18.11 -29.79 -6.38
N ASP A 277 -18.61 -30.82 -7.08
CA ASP A 277 -19.93 -30.87 -7.69
C ASP A 277 -20.81 -31.81 -6.85
N SER A 278 -21.85 -31.27 -6.22
CA SER A 278 -22.70 -32.01 -5.27
C SER A 278 -23.37 -33.24 -5.89
N ASP A 279 -23.74 -33.18 -7.18
CA ASP A 279 -24.41 -34.29 -7.86
C ASP A 279 -23.40 -35.39 -8.21
N LYS A 280 -22.21 -35.00 -8.66
CA LYS A 280 -21.11 -35.94 -8.96
C LYS A 280 -20.53 -36.58 -7.70
N LEU A 281 -20.44 -35.82 -6.61
CA LEU A 281 -20.00 -36.32 -5.32
C LEU A 281 -20.98 -37.37 -4.76
N ALA A 282 -22.28 -37.08 -4.80
CA ALA A 282 -23.30 -38.03 -4.37
C ALA A 282 -23.25 -39.33 -5.20
N HIS A 283 -23.07 -39.20 -6.52
CA HIS A 283 -22.90 -40.34 -7.41
C HIS A 283 -21.61 -41.13 -7.10
N PHE A 284 -20.49 -40.44 -6.91
CA PHE A 284 -19.21 -41.04 -6.54
C PHE A 284 -19.32 -41.88 -5.26
N LEU A 285 -19.87 -41.31 -4.18
CA LEU A 285 -20.03 -42.03 -2.91
C LEU A 285 -20.94 -43.26 -3.04
N THR A 286 -22.02 -43.14 -3.82
CA THR A 286 -22.92 -44.28 -4.11
C THR A 286 -22.19 -45.40 -4.85
N CYS A 287 -21.35 -45.06 -5.81
CA CYS A 287 -20.56 -46.02 -6.58
C CYS A 287 -19.44 -46.67 -5.74
N VAL A 288 -18.78 -45.90 -4.87
CA VAL A 288 -17.78 -46.42 -3.92
C VAL A 288 -18.43 -47.40 -2.95
N GLU A 289 -19.60 -47.07 -2.40
CA GLU A 289 -20.35 -47.95 -1.50
C GLU A 289 -20.74 -49.27 -2.20
N ALA A 290 -21.26 -49.20 -3.43
CA ALA A 290 -21.64 -50.37 -4.20
C ALA A 290 -20.45 -51.30 -4.45
N ASP A 291 -19.32 -50.75 -4.92
CA ASP A 291 -18.12 -51.54 -5.19
C ASP A 291 -17.51 -52.12 -3.90
N ALA A 292 -17.48 -51.33 -2.83
CA ALA A 292 -17.01 -51.76 -1.52
C ALA A 292 -17.78 -52.99 -1.01
N ARG A 293 -19.11 -53.00 -1.18
CA ARG A 293 -19.97 -54.14 -0.82
C ARG A 293 -19.73 -55.37 -1.70
N THR A 294 -19.27 -55.21 -2.94
CA THR A 294 -18.88 -56.35 -3.80
C THR A 294 -17.53 -56.95 -3.39
N VAL A 295 -16.63 -56.14 -2.83
CA VAL A 295 -15.31 -56.60 -2.37
C VAL A 295 -15.41 -57.32 -1.03
N ASP A 296 -16.08 -56.71 -0.05
CA ASP A 296 -16.33 -57.35 1.24
C ASP A 296 -17.67 -56.88 1.83
N SER A 297 -18.68 -57.75 1.71
CA SER A 297 -20.02 -57.50 2.27
C SER A 297 -20.08 -57.54 3.81
N GLN A 298 -19.04 -58.02 4.49
CA GLN A 298 -18.96 -58.08 5.96
C GLN A 298 -18.16 -56.92 6.57
N ALA A 299 -17.47 -56.13 5.75
CA ALA A 299 -16.78 -54.94 6.20
C ALA A 299 -17.77 -53.84 6.62
N ARG A 300 -17.34 -52.95 7.52
CA ARG A 300 -18.17 -51.84 8.06
C ARG A 300 -18.26 -50.69 7.04
N ILE A 301 -18.85 -50.96 5.88
CA ILE A 301 -18.89 -50.04 4.73
C ILE A 301 -19.66 -48.76 5.05
N ASP A 302 -20.75 -48.85 5.83
CA ASP A 302 -21.54 -47.67 6.18
C ASP A 302 -20.71 -46.69 7.04
N GLU A 303 -19.91 -47.19 8.00
CA GLU A 303 -18.97 -46.36 8.78
C GLU A 303 -17.88 -45.73 7.90
N MET A 304 -17.36 -46.47 6.93
CA MET A 304 -16.36 -45.99 5.98
C MET A 304 -16.92 -44.81 5.15
N ILE A 305 -18.15 -44.94 4.63
CA ILE A 305 -18.80 -43.90 3.83
C ILE A 305 -19.11 -42.66 4.67
N ASP A 306 -19.53 -42.82 5.93
CA ASP A 306 -19.79 -41.69 6.81
C ASP A 306 -18.51 -40.94 7.21
N LEU A 307 -17.40 -41.65 7.42
CA LEU A 307 -16.08 -41.03 7.61
C LEU A 307 -15.64 -40.23 6.38
N MET A 308 -15.83 -40.78 5.18
CA MET A 308 -15.53 -40.06 3.92
C MET A 308 -16.36 -38.78 3.79
N LYS A 309 -17.66 -38.84 4.07
CA LYS A 309 -18.53 -37.64 4.07
C LYS A 309 -18.04 -36.60 5.08
N SER A 310 -17.60 -37.03 6.26
CA SER A 310 -17.07 -36.14 7.30
C SER A 310 -15.77 -35.46 6.87
N GLU A 311 -14.84 -36.19 6.25
CA GLU A 311 -13.60 -35.62 5.71
C GLU A 311 -13.88 -34.59 4.60
N ILE A 312 -14.81 -34.91 3.70
CA ILE A 312 -15.20 -34.01 2.61
C ILE A 312 -15.88 -32.76 3.16
N ALA A 313 -16.83 -32.91 4.08
CA ALA A 313 -17.52 -31.78 4.72
C ALA A 313 -16.55 -30.89 5.51
N GLY A 314 -15.60 -31.49 6.24
CA GLY A 314 -14.60 -30.74 7.02
C GLY A 314 -13.64 -29.91 6.16
N ARG A 315 -13.32 -30.38 4.93
CA ARG A 315 -12.36 -29.71 4.04
C ARG A 315 -12.98 -28.76 3.02
N LEU A 316 -14.25 -28.96 2.67
CA LEU A 316 -14.97 -28.12 1.70
C LEU A 316 -15.87 -27.05 2.34
N ALA A 317 -16.01 -27.00 3.67
CA ALA A 317 -16.82 -26.00 4.38
C ALA A 317 -16.10 -24.67 4.72
N VAL A 318 -15.01 -24.31 4.02
CA VAL A 318 -14.25 -23.06 4.19
C VAL A 318 -14.31 -22.19 2.94
#